data_AF-A0A7C3YQB1-F1
#
_entry.id   AF-A0A7C3YQB1-F1
#
_cell.length_a   1.000
_cell.length_b   1.000
_cell.length_c   1.000
_cell.angle_alpha   90.00
_cell.angle_beta   90.00
_cell.angle_gamma   90.00
#
_symmetry.space_group_name_H-M   'P 1'
#
loop_
_entity.id
_entity.type
_entity.pdbx_description
1 polymer ?
#
loop_
_entity_poly.entity_id
_entity_poly.type
_entity_poly.pdbx_seq_one_letter_code
_entity_poly.pdbx_strand_id
1 'polypeptide(L)'
;MIKADNIRSYLHLGYLQKWLLIAGSIGVVAGAGAIAFFEAIKWSTYLFLGLGAGFYPPGPLGEGEPVVREIARRWMIPVITTVGGLLSGLIVYSFAPEAEGHGTDAAIDAFHNKGGIIRARVPLVKILASAITIGSGGSAGREGPTAQIAAGFGSLLGQALKLNVMDRRIALAAGIGAGIGAIFKAPLGGALLSTEILYLQGFEVEALVPSFIASLIGYIIFAGYTGYVPVFGQMAPSAVSLDPYNLLYYAVLGVL
;
A
#
# COMPACT_ATOMS: atom_id res chain seq x y z
N MET A 1 -17.17 -30.78 -7.43
CA MET A 1 -16.34 -31.69 -6.62
C MET A 1 -14.89 -31.47 -7.04
N ILE A 2 -14.17 -30.62 -6.30
CA ILE A 2 -12.78 -30.24 -6.60
C ILE A 2 -11.91 -31.49 -6.35
N LYS A 3 -11.25 -31.99 -7.39
CA LYS A 3 -10.41 -33.19 -7.32
C LYS A 3 -9.21 -32.89 -6.41
N ALA A 4 -9.00 -33.72 -5.39
CA ALA A 4 -7.90 -33.59 -4.41
C ALA A 4 -6.50 -33.56 -5.05
N ASP A 5 -6.38 -34.01 -6.30
CA ASP A 5 -5.15 -33.96 -7.10
C ASP A 5 -4.68 -32.54 -7.41
N ASN A 6 -5.58 -31.54 -7.44
CA ASN A 6 -5.19 -30.16 -7.74
C ASN A 6 -4.41 -29.50 -6.60
N ILE A 7 -4.67 -29.84 -5.33
CA ILE A 7 -3.97 -29.22 -4.19
C ILE A 7 -2.50 -29.66 -4.13
N ARG A 8 -2.19 -30.91 -4.52
CA ARG A 8 -0.81 -31.42 -4.55
C ARG A 8 0.07 -30.70 -5.58
N SER A 9 -0.52 -30.21 -6.67
CA SER A 9 0.22 -29.42 -7.68
C SER A 9 0.67 -28.05 -7.17
N TYR A 10 -0.01 -27.46 -6.19
CA TYR A 10 0.39 -26.18 -5.59
C TYR A 10 1.45 -26.32 -4.48
N LEU A 11 1.65 -27.53 -3.97
CA LEU A 11 2.65 -27.87 -2.94
C LEU A 11 3.88 -28.58 -3.54
N HIS A 12 4.27 -28.22 -4.76
CA HIS A 12 5.60 -28.58 -5.25
C HIS A 12 6.66 -27.83 -4.42
N LEU A 13 7.54 -28.56 -3.73
CA LEU A 13 8.68 -28.00 -2.99
C LEU A 13 9.46 -26.96 -3.80
N GLY A 14 9.58 -27.16 -5.12
CA GLY A 14 10.21 -26.19 -6.03
C GLY A 14 9.46 -24.87 -6.18
N TYR A 15 8.11 -24.87 -6.17
CA TYR A 15 7.31 -23.65 -6.19
C TYR A 15 7.52 -22.84 -4.91
N LEU A 16 7.45 -23.52 -3.77
CA LEU A 16 7.64 -22.89 -2.46
C LEU A 16 9.06 -22.33 -2.31
N GLN A 17 10.09 -23.09 -2.67
CA GLN A 17 11.49 -22.64 -2.62
C GLN A 17 11.74 -21.42 -3.50
N LYS A 18 11.22 -21.44 -4.74
CA LYS A 18 11.31 -20.30 -5.66
C LYS A 18 10.67 -19.05 -5.04
N TRP A 19 9.44 -19.16 -4.56
CA TRP A 19 8.70 -18.01 -4.04
C TRP A 19 9.16 -17.57 -2.67
N LEU A 20 9.72 -18.43 -1.84
CA LEU A 20 10.38 -18.01 -0.60
C LEU A 20 11.50 -16.99 -0.87
N LEU A 21 12.33 -17.25 -1.87
CA LEU A 21 13.42 -16.34 -2.24
C LEU A 21 12.92 -15.08 -2.94
N ILE A 22 12.07 -15.23 -3.96
CA ILE A 22 11.57 -14.10 -4.76
C ILE A 22 10.64 -13.23 -3.92
N ALA A 23 9.59 -13.80 -3.32
CA ALA A 23 8.65 -13.05 -2.50
C ALA A 23 9.32 -12.48 -1.25
N GLY A 24 10.29 -13.19 -0.67
CA GLY A 24 11.09 -12.66 0.43
C GLY A 24 11.85 -11.41 0.03
N SER A 25 12.51 -11.42 -1.13
CA SER A 25 13.20 -10.25 -1.68
C SER A 25 12.23 -9.10 -1.99
N ILE A 26 11.04 -9.40 -2.53
CA ILE A 26 9.98 -8.41 -2.75
C ILE A 26 9.54 -7.78 -1.43
N GLY A 27 9.31 -8.60 -0.40
CA GLY A 27 8.96 -8.13 0.94
C GLY A 27 10.01 -7.18 1.52
N VAL A 28 11.29 -7.48 1.34
CA VAL A 28 12.39 -6.61 1.79
C VAL A 28 12.35 -5.25 1.09
N VAL A 29 12.30 -5.26 -0.25
CA VAL A 29 12.32 -4.02 -1.04
C VAL A 29 11.04 -3.20 -0.82
N ALA A 30 9.87 -3.84 -0.76
CA ALA A 30 8.59 -3.18 -0.51
C ALA A 30 8.49 -2.62 0.92
N GLY A 31 9.00 -3.33 1.93
CA GLY A 31 9.06 -2.85 3.31
C GLY A 31 9.96 -1.61 3.43
N ALA A 32 11.16 -1.65 2.84
CA ALA A 32 12.06 -0.49 2.78
C ALA A 32 11.42 0.67 2.00
N GLY A 33 10.73 0.37 0.90
CA GLY A 33 9.97 1.34 0.11
C GLY A 33 8.82 2.00 0.89
N ALA A 34 8.11 1.23 1.73
CA ALA A 34 7.07 1.74 2.61
C ALA A 34 7.65 2.68 3.67
N ILE A 35 8.82 2.37 4.24
CA ILE A 35 9.55 3.27 5.14
C ILE A 35 9.92 4.57 4.42
N ALA A 36 10.51 4.48 3.23
CA ALA A 36 10.89 5.64 2.43
C ALA A 36 9.69 6.53 2.10
N PHE A 37 8.55 5.92 1.74
CA PHE A 37 7.32 6.66 1.45
C PHE A 37 6.73 7.31 2.72
N PHE A 38 6.72 6.58 3.84
CA PHE A 38 6.23 7.09 5.12
C PHE A 38 7.05 8.30 5.62
N GLU A 39 8.37 8.22 5.52
CA GLU A 39 9.25 9.34 5.86
C GLU A 39 9.11 10.49 4.87
N ALA A 40 8.99 10.22 3.56
CA ALA A 40 8.74 11.26 2.57
C ALA A 40 7.45 12.05 2.87
N ILE A 41 6.37 11.38 3.32
CA ILE A 41 5.15 12.06 3.78
C ILE A 41 5.44 12.94 4.99
N LYS A 42 6.14 12.45 6.02
CA LYS A 42 6.47 13.25 7.21
C LYS A 42 7.29 14.49 6.87
N TRP A 43 8.31 14.33 6.04
CA TRP A 43 9.15 15.43 5.57
C TRP A 43 8.35 16.45 4.76
N SER A 44 7.47 15.98 3.88
CA SER A 44 6.56 16.83 3.13
C SER A 44 5.60 17.58 4.05
N THR A 45 4.99 16.89 5.02
CA THR A 45 4.12 17.50 6.04
C THR A 45 4.85 18.58 6.84
N TYR A 46 6.09 18.30 7.27
CA TYR A 46 6.93 19.27 7.96
C TYR A 46 7.20 20.50 7.09
N LEU A 47 7.58 20.30 5.82
CA LEU A 47 7.92 21.38 4.90
C LEU A 47 6.69 22.26 4.58
N PHE A 48 5.58 21.65 4.21
CA PHE A 48 4.39 22.36 3.72
C PHE A 48 3.54 22.86 4.88
N LEU A 49 3.04 21.97 5.74
CA LEU A 49 2.12 22.34 6.81
C LEU A 49 2.85 22.84 8.06
N GLY A 50 3.99 22.22 8.41
CA GLY A 50 4.79 22.61 9.57
C GLY A 50 5.38 24.01 9.43
N LEU A 51 6.22 24.25 8.41
CA LEU A 51 6.85 25.56 8.17
C LEU A 51 5.87 26.56 7.57
N GLY A 52 5.01 26.13 6.65
CA GLY A 52 4.06 27.01 5.98
C GLY A 52 2.91 27.43 6.91
N ALA A 53 2.11 26.49 7.38
CA ALA A 53 0.91 26.80 8.17
C ALA A 53 1.14 26.86 9.68
N GLY A 54 2.31 26.45 10.18
CA GLY A 54 2.55 26.26 11.62
C GLY A 54 1.67 25.16 12.21
N PHE A 55 1.34 24.15 11.42
CA PHE A 55 0.37 23.11 11.75
C PHE A 55 0.93 21.71 11.51
N TYR A 56 0.69 20.82 12.46
CA TYR A 56 0.96 19.39 12.33
C TYR A 56 -0.36 18.63 12.51
N PRO A 57 -0.82 17.90 11.47
CA PRO A 57 -2.00 17.06 11.58
C PRO A 57 -1.85 16.01 12.71
N PRO A 58 -2.94 15.68 13.43
CA PRO A 58 -2.91 14.60 14.40
C PRO A 58 -2.59 13.27 13.72
N GLY A 59 -1.72 12.48 14.34
CA GLY A 59 -1.36 11.14 13.88
C GLY A 59 -2.32 10.06 14.39
N PRO A 60 -2.42 8.91 13.70
CA PRO A 60 -3.07 7.73 14.25
C PRO A 60 -2.36 7.24 15.52
N LEU A 61 -3.10 6.64 16.46
CA LEU A 61 -2.60 6.20 17.77
C LEU A 61 -1.33 5.32 17.70
N GLY A 62 -1.22 4.46 16.68
CA GLY A 62 -0.08 3.56 16.52
C GLY A 62 1.13 4.12 15.80
N GLU A 63 1.08 5.37 15.35
CA GLU A 63 2.11 5.98 14.48
C GLU A 63 2.48 7.43 14.87
N GLY A 64 1.69 8.09 15.72
CA GLY A 64 1.94 9.46 16.15
C GLY A 64 1.05 9.90 17.31
N GLU A 65 1.10 11.20 17.63
CA GLU A 65 0.29 11.77 18.69
C GLU A 65 -1.11 12.15 18.17
N PRO A 66 -2.20 11.66 18.79
CA PRO A 66 -3.57 12.02 18.43
C PRO A 66 -3.96 13.41 18.97
N VAL A 67 -3.04 14.36 18.97
CA VAL A 67 -3.23 15.69 19.56
C VAL A 67 -3.61 16.67 18.46
N VAL A 68 -4.82 17.20 18.55
CA VAL A 68 -5.27 18.28 17.67
C VAL A 68 -4.60 19.58 18.10
N ARG A 69 -3.77 20.13 17.22
CA ARG A 69 -3.10 21.42 17.44
C ARG A 69 -3.80 22.51 16.63
N GLU A 70 -3.76 23.74 17.13
CA GLU A 70 -4.28 24.87 16.37
C GLU A 70 -3.43 25.17 15.13
N ILE A 71 -4.07 25.59 14.05
CA ILE A 71 -3.40 26.05 12.83
C ILE A 71 -3.03 27.52 13.01
N ALA A 72 -1.74 27.81 13.14
CA ALA A 72 -1.24 29.17 13.37
C ALA A 72 -1.56 30.13 12.20
N ARG A 73 -1.48 29.63 10.95
CA ARG A 73 -1.67 30.45 9.74
C ARG A 73 -2.71 29.83 8.81
N ARG A 74 -3.98 29.87 9.22
CA ARG A 74 -5.11 29.24 8.51
C ARG A 74 -5.23 29.68 7.04
N TRP A 75 -4.93 30.95 6.74
CA TRP A 75 -4.98 31.49 5.38
C TRP A 75 -3.96 30.86 4.43
N MET A 76 -2.89 30.24 4.95
CA MET A 76 -1.87 29.57 4.12
C MET A 76 -2.31 28.19 3.65
N ILE A 77 -3.30 27.56 4.30
CA ILE A 77 -3.77 26.22 3.92
C ILE A 77 -4.17 26.14 2.44
N PRO A 78 -5.06 27.00 1.89
CA PRO A 78 -5.43 26.93 0.47
C PRO A 78 -4.24 27.18 -0.46
N VAL A 79 -3.28 28.01 -0.07
CA VAL A 79 -2.07 28.28 -0.87
C VAL A 79 -1.18 27.04 -0.92
N ILE A 80 -0.93 26.43 0.25
CA ILE A 80 -0.09 25.25 0.40
C ILE A 80 -0.68 24.05 -0.36
N THR A 81 -1.98 23.79 -0.22
CA THR A 81 -2.65 22.68 -0.93
C THR A 81 -2.64 22.91 -2.44
N THR A 82 -2.83 24.15 -2.90
CA THR A 82 -2.75 24.50 -4.34
C THR A 82 -1.34 24.27 -4.88
N VAL A 83 -0.31 24.74 -4.19
CA VAL A 83 1.09 24.55 -4.59
C VAL A 83 1.46 23.07 -4.56
N GLY A 84 1.05 22.33 -3.53
CA GLY A 84 1.29 20.89 -3.43
C GLY A 84 0.63 20.11 -4.58
N GLY A 85 -0.63 20.40 -4.89
CA GLY A 85 -1.33 19.81 -6.03
C GLY A 85 -0.66 20.13 -7.36
N LEU A 86 -0.25 21.39 -7.58
CA LEU A 86 0.43 21.82 -8.79
C LEU A 86 1.81 21.15 -8.94
N LEU A 87 2.62 21.09 -7.89
CA LEU A 87 3.92 20.41 -7.90
C LEU A 87 3.75 18.90 -8.15
N SER A 88 2.80 18.26 -7.47
CA SER A 88 2.50 16.84 -7.67
C SER A 88 2.08 16.56 -9.12
N GLY A 89 1.17 17.37 -9.67
CA GLY A 89 0.75 17.30 -11.06
C GLY A 89 1.90 17.50 -12.04
N LEU A 90 2.74 18.52 -11.85
CA LEU A 90 3.92 18.77 -12.69
C LEU A 90 4.89 17.58 -12.67
N ILE A 91 5.15 16.99 -11.50
CA ILE A 91 6.03 15.84 -11.36
C ILE A 91 5.46 14.62 -12.11
N VAL A 92 4.18 14.31 -11.91
CA VAL A 92 3.53 13.17 -12.57
C VAL A 92 3.50 13.36 -14.08
N TYR A 93 2.96 14.47 -14.57
CA TYR A 93 2.79 14.69 -16.02
C TYR A 93 4.11 14.92 -16.77
N SER A 94 5.18 15.35 -16.08
CA SER A 94 6.51 15.49 -16.71
C SER A 94 7.30 14.18 -16.72
N PHE A 95 7.26 13.40 -15.63
CA PHE A 95 8.18 12.27 -15.45
C PHE A 95 7.53 10.90 -15.59
N ALA A 96 6.30 10.69 -15.14
CA ALA A 96 5.60 9.41 -15.28
C ALA A 96 4.08 9.61 -15.24
N PRO A 97 3.44 9.91 -16.37
CA PRO A 97 1.99 10.06 -16.45
C PRO A 97 1.23 8.83 -15.93
N GLU A 98 1.82 7.65 -16.05
CA GLU A 98 1.29 6.40 -15.50
C GLU A 98 1.22 6.36 -13.95
N ALA A 99 1.81 7.33 -13.25
CA ALA A 99 1.72 7.51 -11.81
C ALA A 99 0.53 8.39 -11.38
N GLU A 100 -0.36 8.79 -12.30
CA GLU A 100 -1.55 9.56 -11.97
C GLU A 100 -2.58 8.80 -11.12
N GLY A 101 -3.56 9.52 -10.59
CA GLY A 101 -4.68 8.97 -9.83
C GLY A 101 -4.27 8.23 -8.55
N HIS A 102 -5.13 7.30 -8.10
CA HIS A 102 -4.88 6.49 -6.90
C HIS A 102 -3.66 5.58 -7.06
N GLY A 103 -3.46 5.01 -8.25
CA GLY A 103 -2.33 4.14 -8.59
C GLY A 103 -2.63 2.65 -8.59
N THR A 104 -3.71 2.21 -7.91
CA THR A 104 -4.24 0.84 -7.98
C THR A 104 -4.64 0.48 -9.41
N ASP A 105 -5.31 1.39 -10.10
CA ASP A 105 -5.78 1.18 -11.49
C ASP A 105 -4.61 0.92 -12.44
N ALA A 106 -3.51 1.66 -12.28
CA ALA A 106 -2.30 1.47 -13.06
C ALA A 106 -1.60 0.13 -12.75
N ALA A 107 -1.69 -0.36 -11.51
CA ALA A 107 -1.17 -1.68 -11.13
C ALA A 107 -2.04 -2.81 -11.71
N ILE A 108 -3.37 -2.66 -11.70
CA ILE A 108 -4.33 -3.59 -12.31
C ILE A 108 -4.14 -3.63 -13.83
N ASP A 109 -4.00 -2.48 -14.48
CA ASP A 109 -3.71 -2.39 -15.92
C ASP A 109 -2.34 -3.00 -16.26
N ALA A 110 -1.33 -2.77 -15.42
CA ALA A 110 -0.03 -3.40 -15.60
C ALA A 110 -0.12 -4.93 -15.50
N PHE A 111 -0.90 -5.44 -14.55
CA PHE A 111 -1.15 -6.87 -14.39
C PHE A 111 -1.84 -7.45 -15.63
N HIS A 112 -2.99 -6.92 -16.03
CA HIS A 112 -3.81 -7.49 -17.12
C HIS A 112 -3.26 -7.21 -18.52
N ASN A 113 -2.87 -5.97 -18.80
CA ASN A 113 -2.63 -5.52 -20.18
C ASN A 113 -1.15 -5.36 -20.53
N LYS A 114 -0.27 -5.17 -19.53
CA LYS A 114 1.18 -4.95 -19.75
C LYS A 114 2.04 -6.14 -19.34
N GLY A 115 1.42 -7.29 -19.10
CA GLY A 115 2.10 -8.52 -18.71
C GLY A 115 2.88 -8.41 -17.40
N GLY A 116 2.47 -7.54 -16.49
CA GLY A 116 3.13 -7.27 -15.21
C GLY A 116 4.32 -6.31 -15.30
N ILE A 117 4.47 -5.53 -16.37
CA ILE A 117 5.57 -4.56 -16.53
C ILE A 117 5.17 -3.18 -16.01
N ILE A 118 5.95 -2.67 -15.06
CA ILE A 118 5.93 -1.28 -14.59
C ILE A 118 7.33 -0.68 -14.83
N ARG A 119 7.38 0.58 -15.26
CA ARG A 119 8.64 1.28 -15.56
C ARG A 119 9.36 1.67 -14.26
N ALA A 120 10.69 1.60 -14.28
CA ALA A 120 11.53 1.80 -13.09
C ALA A 120 11.36 3.16 -12.39
N ARG A 121 10.97 4.19 -13.16
CA ARG A 121 10.74 5.53 -12.62
C ARG A 121 9.42 5.70 -11.88
N VAL A 122 8.44 4.82 -12.11
CA VAL A 122 7.07 4.96 -11.57
C VAL A 122 7.05 4.93 -10.04
N PRO A 123 7.68 3.95 -9.35
CA PRO A 123 7.71 3.94 -7.89
C PRO A 123 8.32 5.21 -7.31
N LEU A 124 9.41 5.70 -7.90
CA LEU A 124 10.10 6.91 -7.41
C LEU A 124 9.23 8.17 -7.61
N VAL A 125 8.64 8.33 -8.80
CA VAL A 125 7.74 9.45 -9.09
C VAL A 125 6.51 9.40 -8.18
N LYS A 126 5.93 8.21 -7.97
CA LYS A 126 4.76 8.04 -7.10
C LYS A 126 5.06 8.35 -5.64
N ILE A 127 6.22 7.93 -5.11
CA ILE A 127 6.69 8.31 -3.76
C ILE A 127 6.68 9.83 -3.61
N LEU A 128 7.35 10.54 -4.52
CA LEU A 128 7.50 11.99 -4.44
C LEU A 128 6.16 12.72 -4.61
N ALA A 129 5.42 12.40 -5.66
CA ALA A 129 4.14 13.06 -5.96
C ALA A 129 3.11 12.83 -4.85
N SER A 130 2.95 11.59 -4.38
CA SER A 130 2.00 11.27 -3.32
C SER A 130 2.43 11.81 -1.96
N ALA A 131 3.74 11.86 -1.66
CA ALA A 131 4.22 12.52 -0.45
C ALA A 131 3.94 14.02 -0.46
N ILE A 132 4.11 14.70 -1.61
CA ILE A 132 3.76 16.11 -1.78
C ILE A 132 2.24 16.31 -1.63
N THR A 133 1.42 15.50 -2.28
CA THR A 133 -0.05 15.61 -2.17
C THR A 133 -0.52 15.41 -0.74
N ILE A 134 -0.09 14.34 -0.05
CA ILE A 134 -0.52 14.02 1.31
C ILE A 134 0.08 15.04 2.30
N GLY A 135 1.37 15.33 2.20
CA GLY A 135 2.08 16.23 3.12
C GLY A 135 1.70 17.70 2.98
N SER A 136 1.21 18.14 1.82
CA SER A 136 0.62 19.48 1.67
C SER A 136 -0.82 19.58 2.20
N GLY A 137 -1.41 18.49 2.69
CA GLY A 137 -2.78 18.45 3.21
C GLY A 137 -3.85 18.14 2.15
N GLY A 138 -3.45 17.59 1.00
CA GLY A 138 -4.40 17.08 0.00
C GLY A 138 -5.17 15.87 0.53
N SER A 139 -6.44 15.76 0.16
CA SER A 139 -7.32 14.65 0.55
C SER A 139 -6.93 13.37 -0.20
N ALA A 140 -5.94 12.64 0.34
CA ALA A 140 -5.43 11.40 -0.23
C ALA A 140 -4.99 10.42 0.86
N GLY A 141 -5.13 9.13 0.56
CA GLY A 141 -4.68 8.04 1.42
C GLY A 141 -3.32 7.48 1.02
N ARG A 142 -2.69 6.73 1.93
CA ARG A 142 -1.44 6.00 1.67
C ARG A 142 -1.63 4.72 0.86
N GLU A 143 -2.84 4.18 0.79
CA GLU A 143 -3.16 2.88 0.21
C GLU A 143 -2.74 2.78 -1.27
N GLY A 144 -3.37 3.57 -2.13
CA GLY A 144 -3.15 3.52 -3.57
C GLY A 144 -1.69 3.77 -3.99
N PRO A 145 -1.04 4.84 -3.48
CA PRO A 145 0.38 5.06 -3.73
C PRO A 145 1.25 3.88 -3.31
N THR A 146 1.04 3.34 -2.11
CA THR A 146 1.84 2.21 -1.61
C THR A 146 1.64 0.97 -2.47
N ALA A 147 0.41 0.68 -2.88
CA ALA A 147 0.08 -0.41 -3.79
C ALA A 147 0.86 -0.29 -5.11
N GLN A 148 0.84 0.89 -5.75
CA GLN A 148 1.53 1.10 -7.03
C GLN A 148 3.07 1.08 -6.89
N ILE A 149 3.60 1.69 -5.83
CA ILE A 149 5.04 1.71 -5.53
C ILE A 149 5.55 0.28 -5.37
N ALA A 150 4.87 -0.51 -4.53
CA ALA A 150 5.28 -1.87 -4.22
C ALA A 150 5.01 -2.85 -5.37
N ALA A 151 3.92 -2.68 -6.12
CA ALA A 151 3.69 -3.35 -7.41
C ALA A 151 4.86 -3.11 -8.38
N GLY A 152 5.34 -1.87 -8.44
CA GLY A 152 6.49 -1.51 -9.26
C GLY A 152 7.77 -2.20 -8.80
N PHE A 153 8.05 -2.29 -7.49
CA PHE A 153 9.20 -3.07 -7.00
C PHE A 153 9.10 -4.56 -7.34
N GLY A 154 7.93 -5.17 -7.16
CA GLY A 154 7.68 -6.56 -7.56
C GLY A 154 7.89 -6.78 -9.06
N SER A 155 7.37 -5.87 -9.88
CA SER A 155 7.56 -5.87 -11.33
C SER A 155 9.02 -5.72 -11.74
N LEU A 156 9.76 -4.80 -11.13
CA LEU A 156 11.17 -4.55 -11.44
C LEU A 156 12.05 -5.72 -11.06
N LEU A 157 11.80 -6.35 -9.92
CA LEU A 157 12.50 -7.57 -9.54
C LEU A 157 12.18 -8.70 -10.52
N GLY A 158 10.91 -8.86 -10.91
CA GLY A 158 10.52 -9.85 -11.91
C GLY A 158 11.17 -9.63 -13.28
N GLN A 159 11.34 -8.37 -13.69
CA GLN A 159 12.07 -8.00 -14.91
C GLN A 159 13.57 -8.30 -14.79
N ALA A 160 14.19 -7.94 -13.67
CA ALA A 160 15.61 -8.19 -13.41
C ALA A 160 15.96 -9.69 -13.41
N LEU A 161 15.07 -10.51 -12.84
CA LEU A 161 15.17 -11.97 -12.83
C LEU A 161 14.72 -12.63 -14.14
N LYS A 162 14.30 -11.86 -15.14
CA LYS A 162 13.79 -12.34 -16.43
C LYS A 162 12.67 -13.38 -16.29
N LEU A 163 11.78 -13.16 -15.32
CA LEU A 163 10.63 -14.03 -15.10
C LEU A 163 9.70 -14.03 -16.32
N ASN A 164 9.00 -15.14 -16.55
CA ASN A 164 7.94 -15.20 -17.54
C ASN A 164 6.77 -14.28 -17.14
N VAL A 165 5.82 -14.08 -18.06
CA VAL A 165 4.70 -13.15 -17.85
C VAL A 165 3.87 -13.50 -16.62
N MET A 166 3.61 -14.79 -16.39
CA MET A 166 2.79 -15.24 -15.25
C MET A 166 3.49 -14.98 -13.92
N ASP A 167 4.75 -15.40 -13.80
CA ASP A 167 5.56 -15.17 -12.61
C ASP A 167 5.77 -13.69 -12.33
N ARG A 168 5.93 -12.85 -13.36
CA ARG A 168 6.06 -11.41 -13.19
C ARG A 168 4.75 -10.77 -12.68
N ARG A 169 3.59 -11.25 -13.15
CA ARG A 169 2.27 -10.87 -12.62
C ARG A 169 2.13 -11.23 -11.15
N ILE A 170 2.53 -12.45 -10.77
CA ILE A 170 2.53 -12.90 -9.38
C ILE A 170 3.49 -12.04 -8.53
N ALA A 171 4.69 -11.72 -9.02
CA ALA A 171 5.64 -10.86 -8.33
C ALA A 171 5.09 -9.44 -8.11
N LEU A 172 4.40 -8.88 -9.11
CA LEU A 172 3.71 -7.60 -9.00
C LEU A 172 2.62 -7.66 -7.91
N ALA A 173 1.77 -8.68 -7.92
CA ALA A 173 0.73 -8.88 -6.91
C ALA A 173 1.31 -9.07 -5.50
N ALA A 174 2.35 -9.88 -5.36
CA ALA A 174 3.08 -10.03 -4.11
C ALA A 174 3.67 -8.70 -3.61
N GLY A 175 4.11 -7.84 -4.53
CA GLY A 175 4.51 -6.46 -4.24
C GLY A 175 3.38 -5.64 -3.65
N ILE A 176 2.20 -5.64 -4.28
CA ILE A 176 1.00 -4.96 -3.73
C ILE A 176 0.73 -5.43 -2.30
N GLY A 177 0.72 -6.74 -2.07
CA GLY A 177 0.48 -7.31 -0.75
C GLY A 177 1.53 -6.89 0.26
N ALA A 178 2.81 -6.88 -0.14
CA ALA A 178 3.92 -6.41 0.67
C ALA A 178 3.78 -4.95 1.11
N GLY A 179 3.48 -4.06 0.17
CA GLY A 179 3.33 -2.64 0.45
C GLY A 179 2.14 -2.35 1.36
N ILE A 180 0.97 -2.87 1.02
CA ILE A 180 -0.27 -2.65 1.79
C ILE A 180 -0.14 -3.27 3.18
N GLY A 181 0.33 -4.52 3.26
CA GLY A 181 0.51 -5.21 4.55
C GLY A 181 1.49 -4.49 5.47
N ALA A 182 2.55 -3.89 4.91
CA ALA A 182 3.49 -3.06 5.63
C ALA A 182 2.85 -1.77 6.14
N ILE A 183 2.34 -0.91 5.25
CA ILE A 183 1.91 0.46 5.60
C ILE A 183 0.69 0.47 6.53
N PHE A 184 -0.16 -0.55 6.48
CA PHE A 184 -1.33 -0.68 7.36
C PHE A 184 -1.08 -1.56 8.59
N LYS A 185 0.14 -2.11 8.75
CA LYS A 185 0.47 -3.07 9.81
C LYS A 185 -0.51 -4.26 9.84
N ALA A 186 -0.96 -4.69 8.66
CA ALA A 186 -2.02 -5.68 8.46
C ALA A 186 -1.60 -6.73 7.42
N PRO A 187 -0.60 -7.59 7.71
CA PRO A 187 0.02 -8.45 6.71
C PRO A 187 -0.95 -9.44 6.07
N LEU A 188 -1.89 -10.00 6.84
CA LEU A 188 -2.89 -10.93 6.30
C LEU A 188 -3.87 -10.22 5.37
N GLY A 189 -4.35 -9.04 5.78
CA GLY A 189 -5.25 -8.22 4.97
C GLY A 189 -4.59 -7.74 3.67
N GLY A 190 -3.33 -7.28 3.74
CA GLY A 190 -2.58 -6.87 2.55
C GLY A 190 -2.37 -8.02 1.56
N ALA A 191 -2.03 -9.21 2.06
CA ALA A 191 -1.85 -10.39 1.21
C ALA A 191 -3.15 -10.78 0.49
N LEU A 192 -4.28 -10.82 1.21
CA LEU A 192 -5.59 -11.12 0.63
C LEU A 192 -6.05 -10.05 -0.35
N LEU A 193 -5.95 -8.77 0.03
CA LEU A 193 -6.34 -7.66 -0.84
C LEU A 193 -5.56 -7.69 -2.16
N SER A 194 -4.28 -8.06 -2.14
CA SER A 194 -3.45 -8.12 -3.35
C SER A 194 -3.89 -9.17 -4.38
N THR A 195 -4.58 -10.22 -3.94
CA THR A 195 -5.10 -11.27 -4.83
C THR A 195 -6.53 -11.00 -5.27
N GLU A 196 -7.28 -10.25 -4.47
CA GLU A 196 -8.69 -9.90 -4.74
C GLU A 196 -8.82 -8.66 -5.63
N ILE A 197 -8.06 -7.59 -5.36
CA ILE A 197 -8.21 -6.27 -6.02
C ILE A 197 -7.97 -6.32 -7.53
N LEU A 198 -7.38 -7.40 -8.03
CA LEU A 198 -7.11 -7.62 -9.46
C LEU A 198 -8.35 -8.07 -10.24
N TYR A 199 -9.41 -8.54 -9.57
CA TYR A 199 -10.61 -9.10 -10.18
C TYR A 199 -11.89 -8.50 -9.60
N LEU A 200 -12.93 -8.35 -10.43
CA LEU A 200 -14.27 -7.99 -9.96
C LEU A 200 -14.97 -9.15 -9.24
N GLN A 201 -14.70 -10.39 -9.69
CA GLN A 201 -15.22 -11.62 -9.11
C GLN A 201 -14.12 -12.68 -9.18
N GLY A 202 -13.52 -13.02 -8.05
CA GLY A 202 -12.51 -14.07 -7.95
C GLY A 202 -11.24 -13.65 -7.22
N PHE A 203 -10.23 -14.51 -7.27
CA PHE A 203 -8.94 -14.33 -6.61
C PHE A 203 -7.81 -14.84 -7.50
N GLU A 204 -6.67 -14.15 -7.49
CA GLU A 204 -5.42 -14.68 -8.02
C GLU A 204 -4.81 -15.70 -7.05
N VAL A 205 -5.30 -16.94 -7.10
CA VAL A 205 -4.91 -17.99 -6.13
C VAL A 205 -3.42 -18.28 -6.17
N GLU A 206 -2.79 -18.19 -7.34
CA GLU A 206 -1.36 -18.44 -7.51
C GLU A 206 -0.51 -17.41 -6.75
N ALA A 207 -0.98 -16.16 -6.68
CA ALA A 207 -0.29 -15.09 -5.96
C ALA A 207 -0.47 -15.14 -4.44
N LEU A 208 -1.39 -15.96 -3.92
CA LEU A 208 -1.74 -15.97 -2.50
C LEU A 208 -0.54 -16.28 -1.59
N VAL A 209 0.13 -17.42 -1.80
CA VAL A 209 1.28 -17.82 -0.99
C VAL A 209 2.46 -16.83 -1.12
N PRO A 210 2.87 -16.42 -2.34
CA PRO A 210 3.87 -15.36 -2.51
C PRO A 210 3.50 -14.05 -1.78
N SER A 211 2.26 -13.60 -1.91
CA SER A 211 1.77 -12.38 -1.26
C SER A 211 1.83 -12.49 0.27
N PHE A 212 1.49 -13.64 0.87
CA PHE A 212 1.64 -13.82 2.31
C PHE A 212 3.09 -13.72 2.77
N ILE A 213 4.03 -14.35 2.06
CA ILE A 213 5.46 -14.30 2.38
C ILE A 213 5.98 -12.87 2.29
N ALA A 214 5.72 -12.19 1.16
CA ALA A 214 6.18 -10.83 0.94
C ALA A 214 5.54 -9.84 1.91
N SER A 215 4.24 -9.96 2.18
CA SER A 215 3.48 -9.16 3.14
C SER A 215 3.98 -9.29 4.57
N LEU A 216 4.25 -10.50 5.04
CA LEU A 216 4.78 -10.70 6.38
C LEU A 216 6.17 -10.09 6.54
N ILE A 217 7.06 -10.27 5.55
CA ILE A 217 8.41 -9.71 5.59
C ILE A 217 8.39 -8.19 5.51
N GLY A 218 7.60 -7.62 4.59
CA GLY A 218 7.41 -6.18 4.46
C GLY A 218 6.87 -5.55 5.75
N TYR A 219 5.89 -6.21 6.38
CA TYR A 219 5.38 -5.84 7.70
C TYR A 219 6.47 -5.85 8.77
N ILE A 220 7.26 -6.93 8.89
CA ILE A 220 8.30 -7.03 9.92
C ILE A 220 9.32 -5.89 9.77
N ILE A 221 9.70 -5.54 8.55
CA ILE A 221 10.65 -4.45 8.28
C ILE A 221 10.04 -3.09 8.64
N PHE A 222 8.82 -2.81 8.15
CA PHE A 222 8.17 -1.53 8.40
C PHE A 222 7.81 -1.33 9.87
N ALA A 223 7.24 -2.33 10.52
CA ALA A 223 6.89 -2.30 11.93
C ALA A 223 8.14 -2.38 12.83
N GLY A 224 9.23 -2.99 12.38
CA GLY A 224 10.52 -2.91 13.08
C GLY A 224 11.07 -1.48 13.15
N TYR A 225 10.73 -0.63 12.16
CA TYR A 225 11.10 0.79 12.15
C TYR A 225 10.06 1.69 12.84
N THR A 226 8.76 1.45 12.63
CA THR A 226 7.66 2.32 13.13
C THR A 226 7.01 1.83 14.42
N GLY A 227 7.41 0.67 14.93
CA GLY A 227 6.78 -0.02 16.05
C GLY A 227 5.63 -0.95 15.64
N TYR A 228 5.36 -1.96 16.46
CA TYR A 228 4.35 -3.01 16.19
C TYR A 228 2.93 -2.67 16.67
N VAL A 229 2.70 -1.45 17.17
CA VAL A 229 1.36 -1.02 17.60
C VAL A 229 0.46 -0.87 16.36
N PRO A 230 -0.76 -1.43 16.34
CA PRO A 230 -1.71 -1.25 15.25
C PRO A 230 -1.96 0.23 14.96
N VAL A 231 -2.12 0.60 13.69
CA VAL A 231 -2.23 2.00 13.24
C VAL A 231 -3.29 2.78 14.03
N PHE A 232 -4.45 2.17 14.28
CA PHE A 232 -5.57 2.80 14.99
C PHE A 232 -5.63 2.46 16.49
N GLY A 233 -4.56 1.90 17.06
CA GLY A 233 -4.53 1.46 18.46
C GLY A 233 -5.32 0.16 18.69
N GLN A 234 -5.52 -0.17 19.97
CA GLN A 234 -6.30 -1.35 20.36
C GLN A 234 -7.75 -0.93 20.66
N MET A 235 -8.71 -1.69 20.14
CA MET A 235 -10.12 -1.46 20.42
C MET A 235 -10.41 -1.80 21.88
N ALA A 236 -11.07 -0.90 22.62
CA ALA A 236 -11.46 -1.18 23.99
C ALA A 236 -12.47 -2.36 24.01
N PRO A 237 -12.30 -3.38 24.87
CA PRO A 237 -13.22 -4.53 24.93
C PRO A 237 -14.69 -4.15 25.19
N SER A 238 -14.92 -2.99 25.81
CA SER A 238 -16.26 -2.45 26.09
C SER A 238 -16.92 -1.75 24.89
N ALA A 239 -16.20 -1.51 23.79
CA ALA A 239 -16.72 -0.81 22.62
C ALA A 239 -17.53 -1.71 21.67
N VAL A 240 -17.47 -3.04 21.86
CA VAL A 240 -18.16 -4.00 20.99
C VAL A 240 -19.11 -4.84 21.83
N SER A 241 -20.41 -4.55 21.72
CA SER A 241 -21.44 -5.46 22.21
C SER A 241 -21.74 -6.49 21.13
N LEU A 242 -21.43 -7.76 21.43
CA LEU A 242 -21.75 -8.92 20.58
C LEU A 242 -23.20 -9.41 20.76
N ASP A 243 -24.08 -8.55 21.28
CA ASP A 243 -25.51 -8.84 21.37
C ASP A 243 -26.08 -9.14 19.97
N PRO A 244 -26.70 -10.31 19.74
CA PRO A 244 -27.31 -10.65 18.46
C PRO A 244 -28.30 -9.60 17.93
N TYR A 245 -28.95 -8.82 18.80
CA TYR A 245 -29.85 -7.75 18.36
C TYR A 245 -29.11 -6.64 17.58
N ASN A 246 -27.81 -6.43 17.84
CA ASN A 246 -27.01 -5.45 17.11
C ASN A 246 -26.76 -5.85 15.66
N LEU A 247 -26.93 -7.13 15.29
CA LEU A 247 -26.80 -7.60 13.91
C LEU A 247 -27.81 -6.91 12.99
N LEU A 248 -29.00 -6.56 13.49
CA LEU A 248 -29.97 -5.80 12.70
C LEU A 248 -29.45 -4.40 12.37
N TYR A 249 -28.85 -3.71 13.37
CA TYR A 249 -28.25 -2.39 13.14
C TYR A 249 -27.06 -2.47 12.18
N TYR A 250 -26.21 -3.50 12.31
CA TYR A 250 -25.09 -3.72 11.37
C TYR A 250 -25.59 -4.04 9.95
N ALA A 251 -26.68 -4.80 9.80
CA ALA A 251 -27.28 -5.09 8.49
C ALA A 251 -27.85 -3.83 7.85
N VAL A 252 -28.57 -2.99 8.62
CA VAL A 252 -29.06 -1.70 8.14
C VAL A 252 -27.89 -0.80 7.72
N LEU A 253 -26.84 -0.71 8.53
CA LEU A 253 -25.63 0.05 8.19
C LEU A 253 -24.94 -0.47 6.92
N GLY A 254 -24.99 -1.77 6.64
CA GLY A 254 -24.40 -2.34 5.42
C GLY A 254 -25.21 -2.08 4.14
N VAL A 255 -26.48 -1.70 4.26
CA VAL A 255 -27.35 -1.33 3.12
C VAL A 255 -27.25 0.17 2.80
N LEU A 256 -26.99 1.01 3.82
CA LEU A 256 -26.80 2.45 3.69
C LEU A 256 -25.47 2.78 3.00
#